data_AF-A0AAX6R0H6-F1
#
_entry.id   AF-A0AAX6R0H6-F1
#
_cell.length_a   1.000
_cell.length_b   1.000
_cell.length_c   1.000
_cell.angle_alpha   90.00
_cell.angle_beta   90.00
_cell.angle_gamma   90.00
#
_symmetry.space_group_name_H-M   'P 1'
#
loop_
_entity.id
_entity.type
_entity.pdbx_description
1 polymer ?
#
loop_
_entity_poly.entity_id
_entity_poly.type
_entity_poly.pdbx_seq_one_letter_code
_entity_poly.pdbx_strand_id
1 'polypeptide(L)'
;MSKRKAPQETLNGGITDMLMELANFEKNVSQAIHKYNAYRKAASVIAKYPHKIKSGAEAKKLPGVGTKIAEKIDEFLATGKLRKLEKIRQDDMSSSINFLTRVSGIGPSAARKFVDEGIKTLEDLRKNEDKLNHHQRIGLKYFEDFEKRIPREEMLQMQDIVLSEVKKLDSEYIATVCGSFRRGAESSGDMDVLLTHPDFTSESSKQPKLLHHVVEQLQKIHFITDTLSKGETKFMGVCQLPSKNDEKEYPHRRIDIRSSWRTPASGQ
;
A
#
# COMPACT_ATOMS: atom_id res chain seq x y z
N MET A 1 22.46 22.80 10.64
CA MET A 1 21.94 23.26 9.34
C MET A 1 21.66 22.05 8.45
N SER A 2 20.41 21.56 8.47
CA SER A 2 19.98 20.40 7.68
C SER A 2 19.78 20.83 6.23
N LYS A 3 20.62 20.34 5.32
CA LYS A 3 20.44 20.56 3.88
C LYS A 3 19.15 19.84 3.47
N ARG A 4 18.09 20.60 3.22
CA ARG A 4 16.86 20.12 2.57
C ARG A 4 17.27 19.43 1.27
N LYS A 5 17.15 18.11 1.23
CA LYS A 5 17.32 17.34 -0.01
C LYS A 5 16.06 17.60 -0.83
N ALA A 6 16.22 18.27 -1.97
CA ALA A 6 15.15 18.43 -2.96
C ALA A 6 14.53 17.05 -3.29
N PRO A 7 13.23 16.98 -3.64
CA PRO A 7 12.62 15.73 -4.09
C PRO A 7 13.47 15.16 -5.21
N GLN A 8 14.06 13.99 -4.96
CA GLN A 8 15.07 13.42 -5.83
C GLN A 8 14.38 12.99 -7.14
N GLU A 9 14.50 13.83 -8.17
CA GLU A 9 14.13 13.48 -9.54
C GLU A 9 14.83 12.17 -9.88
N THR A 10 14.05 11.11 -10.09
CA THR A 10 14.60 9.78 -10.31
C THR A 10 15.17 9.75 -11.73
N LEU A 11 16.45 9.39 -11.87
CA LEU A 11 17.19 9.44 -13.15
C LEU A 11 16.46 8.76 -14.33
N ASN A 12 15.62 7.76 -14.03
CA ASN A 12 14.89 6.94 -14.98
C ASN A 12 13.37 6.96 -14.73
N GLY A 13 12.82 8.02 -14.12
CA GLY A 13 11.42 8.11 -13.67
C GLY A 13 10.40 7.72 -14.75
N GLY A 14 10.51 8.30 -15.95
CA GLY A 14 9.60 7.97 -17.06
C GLY A 14 9.60 6.49 -17.45
N ILE A 15 10.77 5.83 -17.42
CA ILE A 15 10.87 4.38 -17.71
C ILE A 15 10.20 3.59 -16.58
N THR A 16 10.47 3.96 -15.31
CA THR A 16 9.90 3.23 -14.17
C THR A 16 8.39 3.39 -14.12
N ASP A 17 7.85 4.57 -14.43
CA ASP A 17 6.42 4.85 -14.46
C ASP A 17 5.73 4.06 -15.57
N MET A 18 6.30 4.05 -16.78
CA MET A 18 5.83 3.22 -17.89
C MET A 18 5.75 1.74 -17.51
N LEU A 19 6.79 1.21 -16.86
CA LEU A 19 6.81 -0.20 -16.43
C LEU A 19 5.81 -0.49 -15.31
N MET A 20 5.60 0.45 -14.39
CA MET A 20 4.61 0.32 -13.32
C MET A 20 3.19 0.37 -13.87
N GLU A 21 2.91 1.20 -14.88
CA GLU A 21 1.61 1.22 -15.56
C GLU A 21 1.33 -0.09 -16.29
N LEU A 22 2.33 -0.64 -17.00
CA LEU A 22 2.24 -1.98 -17.59
C LEU A 22 2.02 -3.07 -16.53
N ALA A 23 2.71 -2.97 -15.39
CA ALA A 23 2.52 -3.92 -14.30
C ALA A 23 1.06 -3.90 -13.82
N ASN A 24 0.52 -2.71 -13.54
CA ASN A 24 -0.85 -2.54 -13.07
C ASN A 24 -1.87 -3.06 -14.10
N PHE A 25 -1.67 -2.78 -15.39
CA PHE A 25 -2.50 -3.37 -16.45
C PHE A 25 -2.48 -4.91 -16.43
N GLU A 26 -1.30 -5.52 -16.37
CA GLU A 26 -1.20 -6.98 -16.38
C GLU A 26 -1.83 -7.60 -15.12
N LYS A 27 -1.77 -6.92 -13.96
CA LYS A 27 -2.44 -7.36 -12.73
C LYS A 27 -3.96 -7.20 -12.79
N ASN A 28 -4.41 -6.00 -13.16
CA ASN A 28 -5.80 -5.59 -12.98
C ASN A 28 -6.69 -6.04 -14.14
N VAL A 29 -6.18 -5.93 -15.36
CA VAL A 29 -6.98 -6.23 -16.57
C VAL A 29 -6.70 -7.66 -17.04
N SER A 30 -5.42 -8.00 -17.23
CA SER A 30 -5.01 -9.31 -17.77
C SER A 30 -4.94 -10.43 -16.72
N GLN A 31 -5.02 -10.08 -15.43
CA GLN A 31 -4.92 -11.01 -14.29
C GLN A 31 -3.66 -11.91 -14.32
N ALA A 32 -2.57 -11.42 -14.92
CA ALA A 32 -1.32 -12.12 -15.12
C ALA A 32 -0.27 -11.75 -14.06
N ILE A 33 -0.37 -12.36 -12.88
CA ILE A 33 0.46 -12.03 -11.70
C ILE A 33 1.98 -12.17 -11.96
N HIS A 34 2.40 -13.15 -12.75
CA HIS A 34 3.82 -13.34 -13.09
C HIS A 34 4.37 -12.18 -13.94
N LYS A 35 3.58 -11.66 -14.88
CA LYS A 35 3.96 -10.49 -15.69
C LYS A 35 3.98 -9.21 -14.87
N TYR A 36 2.99 -9.03 -13.98
CA TYR A 36 3.00 -7.94 -13.00
C TYR A 36 4.30 -7.94 -12.18
N ASN A 37 4.68 -9.10 -11.63
CA ASN A 37 5.91 -9.22 -10.84
C ASN A 37 7.18 -8.97 -11.68
N ALA A 38 7.20 -9.42 -12.94
CA ALA A 38 8.32 -9.18 -13.85
C ALA A 38 8.51 -7.67 -14.12
N TYR A 39 7.44 -6.94 -14.45
CA TYR A 39 7.51 -5.49 -14.68
C TYR A 39 7.90 -4.73 -13.41
N ARG A 40 7.36 -5.08 -12.23
CA ARG A 40 7.77 -4.47 -10.96
C ARG A 40 9.23 -4.72 -10.61
N LYS A 41 9.73 -5.93 -10.86
CA LYS A 41 11.15 -6.26 -10.65
C LYS A 41 12.03 -5.39 -11.56
N ALA A 42 11.70 -5.29 -12.83
CA ALA A 42 12.42 -4.43 -13.78
C ALA A 42 12.39 -2.95 -13.34
N ALA A 43 11.22 -2.40 -12.99
CA ALA A 43 11.09 -1.03 -12.50
C ALA A 43 11.92 -0.77 -11.24
N SER A 44 11.90 -1.70 -10.27
CA SER A 44 12.66 -1.60 -9.02
C SER A 44 14.18 -1.58 -9.24
N VAL A 45 14.68 -2.41 -10.15
CA VAL A 45 16.11 -2.46 -10.48
C VAL A 45 16.54 -1.20 -11.25
N ILE A 46 15.72 -0.73 -12.20
CA ILE A 46 15.97 0.50 -12.96
C ILE A 46 15.92 1.75 -12.06
N ALA A 47 14.99 1.80 -11.11
CA ALA A 47 14.88 2.92 -10.16
C ALA A 47 16.13 3.12 -9.30
N LYS A 48 16.87 2.03 -9.03
CA LYS A 48 18.12 2.04 -8.25
C LYS A 48 19.37 2.18 -9.13
N TYR A 49 19.22 2.14 -10.45
CA TYR A 49 20.35 2.23 -11.36
C TYR A 49 20.94 3.65 -11.31
N PRO A 50 22.25 3.82 -11.04
CA PRO A 50 22.84 5.12 -10.75
C PRO A 50 23.09 6.00 -11.98
N HIS A 51 22.71 5.53 -13.18
CA HIS A 51 22.89 6.25 -14.43
C HIS A 51 21.55 6.41 -15.17
N LYS A 52 21.47 7.46 -15.98
CA LYS A 52 20.37 7.63 -16.93
C LYS A 52 20.54 6.63 -18.07
N ILE A 53 19.58 5.73 -18.23
CA ILE A 53 19.57 4.69 -19.26
C ILE A 53 19.43 5.34 -20.63
N LYS A 54 20.28 4.93 -21.58
CA LYS A 54 20.32 5.47 -22.95
C LYS A 54 19.81 4.49 -24.00
N SER A 55 19.68 3.21 -23.67
CA SER A 55 19.11 2.20 -24.57
C SER A 55 18.51 1.01 -23.81
N GLY A 56 17.62 0.27 -24.47
CA GLY A 56 17.12 -1.02 -24.01
C GLY A 56 18.24 -2.05 -23.86
N ALA A 57 19.27 -2.02 -24.71
CA ALA A 57 20.44 -2.89 -24.60
C ALA A 57 21.24 -2.67 -23.31
N GLU A 58 21.39 -1.41 -22.88
CA GLU A 58 21.96 -1.06 -21.58
C GLU A 58 21.08 -1.59 -20.44
N ALA A 59 19.77 -1.33 -20.49
CA ALA A 59 18.83 -1.79 -19.48
C ALA A 59 18.80 -3.33 -19.36
N LYS A 60 18.92 -4.06 -20.48
CA LYS A 60 18.90 -5.53 -20.54
C LYS A 60 20.04 -6.19 -19.77
N LYS A 61 21.12 -5.47 -19.48
CA LYS A 61 22.21 -5.96 -18.62
C LYS A 61 21.78 -6.08 -17.16
N LEU A 62 20.68 -5.42 -16.77
CA LEU A 62 20.16 -5.44 -15.41
C LEU A 62 19.34 -6.71 -15.13
N PRO A 63 19.50 -7.34 -13.96
CA PRO A 63 18.79 -8.57 -13.64
C PRO A 63 17.28 -8.33 -13.57
N GLY A 64 16.52 -9.06 -14.37
CA GLY A 64 15.06 -8.91 -14.47
C GLY A 64 14.57 -8.08 -15.66
N VAL A 65 15.48 -7.50 -16.46
CA VAL A 65 15.15 -6.82 -17.72
C VAL A 65 15.40 -7.76 -18.89
N GLY A 66 14.34 -8.35 -19.43
CA GLY A 66 14.41 -9.22 -20.61
C GLY A 66 14.26 -8.46 -21.94
N THR A 67 14.41 -9.17 -23.07
CA THR A 67 14.32 -8.61 -24.43
C THR A 67 13.04 -7.79 -24.65
N LYS A 68 11.87 -8.30 -24.25
CA LYS A 68 10.58 -7.60 -24.40
C LYS A 68 10.47 -6.30 -23.60
N ILE A 69 11.23 -6.16 -22.51
CA ILE A 69 11.25 -4.92 -21.72
C ILE A 69 12.23 -3.94 -22.36
N ALA A 70 13.40 -4.43 -22.77
CA ALA A 70 14.39 -3.64 -23.51
C ALA A 70 13.79 -2.97 -24.75
N GLU A 71 13.07 -3.71 -25.59
CA GLU A 71 12.39 -3.16 -26.78
C GLU A 71 11.40 -2.03 -26.44
N LYS A 72 10.69 -2.13 -25.31
CA LYS A 72 9.77 -1.08 -24.86
C LYS A 72 10.50 0.14 -24.35
N ILE A 73 11.64 -0.06 -23.71
CA ILE A 73 12.51 1.04 -23.28
C ILE A 73 13.06 1.78 -24.50
N ASP A 74 13.48 1.06 -25.55
CA ASP A 74 13.92 1.69 -26.81
C ASP A 74 12.80 2.51 -27.46
N GLU A 75 11.58 1.95 -27.56
CA GLU A 75 10.41 2.70 -28.08
C GLU A 75 10.12 3.95 -27.23
N PHE A 76 10.17 3.83 -25.91
CA PHE A 76 9.90 4.93 -24.99
C PHE A 76 10.96 6.02 -25.06
N LEU A 77 12.24 5.66 -25.13
CA LEU A 77 13.34 6.63 -25.28
C LEU A 77 13.29 7.36 -26.62
N ALA A 78 12.88 6.68 -27.69
CA ALA A 78 12.78 7.28 -29.02
C ALA A 78 11.56 8.21 -29.18
N THR A 79 10.43 7.87 -28.56
CA THR A 79 9.15 8.55 -28.84
C THR A 79 8.57 9.30 -27.65
N GLY A 80 9.12 9.11 -26.44
CA GLY A 80 8.57 9.60 -25.18
C GLY A 80 7.30 8.88 -24.72
N LYS A 81 6.83 7.87 -25.47
CA LYS A 81 5.56 7.17 -25.23
C LYS A 81 5.71 5.68 -25.53
N LEU A 82 4.70 4.88 -25.16
CA LEU A 82 4.62 3.48 -25.56
C LEU A 82 3.26 3.22 -26.21
N ARG A 83 3.24 2.85 -27.49
CA ARG A 83 1.99 2.61 -28.25
C ARG A 83 1.08 1.59 -27.59
N LYS A 84 1.65 0.59 -26.92
CA LYS A 84 0.87 -0.39 -26.14
C LYS A 84 0.08 0.29 -25.01
N LEU A 85 0.68 1.22 -24.26
CA LEU A 85 -0.01 1.94 -23.20
C LEU A 85 -1.04 2.91 -23.75
N GLU A 86 -0.74 3.59 -24.87
CA GLU A 86 -1.71 4.49 -25.50
C GLU A 86 -2.99 3.73 -25.90
N LYS A 87 -2.87 2.53 -26.46
CA LYS A 87 -4.01 1.66 -26.76
C LYS A 87 -4.77 1.21 -25.51
N ILE A 88 -4.05 0.89 -24.43
CA ILE A 88 -4.66 0.50 -23.14
C ILE A 88 -5.46 1.66 -22.53
N ARG A 89 -4.94 2.89 -22.62
CA ARG A 89 -5.61 4.09 -22.10
C ARG A 89 -6.88 4.43 -22.87
N GLN A 90 -6.93 4.11 -24.16
CA GLN A 90 -8.10 4.29 -25.03
C GLN A 90 -9.16 3.20 -24.85
N ASP A 91 -8.84 2.09 -24.18
CA ASP A 91 -9.81 1.02 -23.93
C ASP A 91 -10.62 1.30 -22.66
N ASP A 92 -11.88 1.71 -22.84
CA ASP A 92 -12.79 2.09 -21.75
C ASP A 92 -12.92 0.98 -20.69
N MET A 93 -12.90 -0.29 -21.11
CA MET A 93 -12.96 -1.44 -20.21
C MET A 93 -11.73 -1.47 -19.30
N SER A 94 -10.53 -1.40 -19.87
CA SER A 94 -9.26 -1.40 -19.14
C SER A 94 -9.16 -0.19 -18.20
N SER A 95 -9.55 0.98 -18.67
CA SER A 95 -9.55 2.21 -17.88
C SER A 95 -10.51 2.12 -16.69
N SER A 96 -11.73 1.61 -16.90
CA SER A 96 -12.71 1.40 -15.83
C SER A 96 -12.25 0.37 -14.80
N ILE A 97 -11.73 -0.78 -15.25
CA ILE A 97 -11.19 -1.81 -14.34
C ILE A 97 -10.05 -1.24 -13.51
N ASN A 98 -9.07 -0.57 -14.14
CA ASN A 98 -7.94 0.03 -13.44
C ASN A 98 -8.41 1.07 -12.40
N PHE A 99 -9.39 1.90 -12.76
CA PHE A 99 -9.95 2.89 -11.85
C PHE A 99 -10.60 2.22 -10.62
N LEU A 100 -11.51 1.26 -10.81
CA LEU A 100 -12.22 0.62 -9.71
C LEU A 100 -11.29 -0.16 -8.77
N THR A 101 -10.20 -0.74 -9.29
CA THR A 101 -9.20 -1.43 -8.44
C THR A 101 -8.43 -0.53 -7.49
N ARG A 102 -8.53 0.80 -7.63
CA ARG A 102 -7.97 1.77 -6.67
C ARG A 102 -8.78 1.81 -5.36
N VAL A 103 -10.06 1.42 -5.39
CA VAL A 103 -10.90 1.33 -4.19
C VAL A 103 -10.45 0.11 -3.36
N SER A 104 -10.06 0.36 -2.11
CA SER A 104 -9.62 -0.71 -1.20
C SER A 104 -10.72 -1.77 -1.04
N GLY A 105 -10.37 -3.04 -1.27
CA GLY A 105 -11.32 -4.16 -1.25
C GLY A 105 -11.90 -4.54 -2.62
N ILE A 106 -11.68 -3.73 -3.67
CA ILE A 106 -12.03 -4.09 -5.06
C ILE A 106 -10.79 -4.63 -5.77
N GLY A 107 -10.75 -5.95 -5.95
CA GLY A 107 -9.73 -6.63 -6.75
C GLY A 107 -10.10 -6.74 -8.24
N PRO A 108 -9.20 -7.28 -9.08
CA PRO A 108 -9.41 -7.42 -10.53
C PRO A 108 -10.73 -8.12 -10.91
N SER A 109 -11.09 -9.18 -10.18
CA SER A 109 -12.32 -9.93 -10.43
C SER A 109 -13.57 -9.13 -10.11
N ALA A 110 -13.58 -8.40 -8.98
CA ALA A 110 -14.72 -7.58 -8.58
C ALA A 110 -14.86 -6.36 -9.50
N ALA A 111 -13.75 -5.72 -9.85
CA ALA A 111 -13.75 -4.60 -10.80
C ALA A 111 -14.35 -5.01 -12.15
N ARG A 112 -13.92 -6.15 -12.72
CA ARG A 112 -14.50 -6.67 -13.97
C ARG A 112 -16.00 -6.90 -13.85
N LYS A 113 -16.44 -7.58 -12.79
CA LYS A 113 -17.87 -7.80 -12.51
C LYS A 113 -18.67 -6.50 -12.44
N PHE A 114 -18.17 -5.48 -11.74
CA PHE A 114 -18.84 -4.17 -11.67
C PHE A 114 -18.95 -3.52 -13.05
N VAL A 115 -17.87 -3.55 -13.85
CA VAL A 115 -17.89 -2.97 -15.20
C VAL A 115 -18.88 -3.70 -16.11
N ASP A 116 -18.98 -5.03 -16.00
CA ASP A 116 -19.96 -5.86 -16.73
C ASP A 116 -21.41 -5.51 -16.30
N GLU A 117 -21.62 -5.13 -15.04
CA GLU A 117 -22.89 -4.61 -14.51
C GLU A 117 -23.13 -3.12 -14.81
N GLY A 118 -22.22 -2.46 -15.56
CA GLY A 118 -22.33 -1.04 -15.91
C GLY A 118 -21.85 -0.06 -14.83
N ILE A 119 -21.30 -0.53 -13.72
CA ILE A 119 -20.74 0.28 -12.63
C ILE A 119 -19.27 0.57 -12.95
N LYS A 120 -18.95 1.79 -13.38
CA LYS A 120 -17.62 2.14 -13.91
C LYS A 120 -16.98 3.35 -13.24
N THR A 121 -17.75 4.14 -12.51
CA THR A 121 -17.32 5.37 -11.86
C THR A 121 -17.48 5.33 -10.35
N LEU A 122 -16.88 6.29 -9.64
CA LEU A 122 -17.05 6.44 -8.20
C LEU A 122 -18.51 6.74 -7.82
N GLU A 123 -19.19 7.52 -8.66
CA GLU A 123 -20.59 7.87 -8.49
C GLU A 123 -21.50 6.63 -8.65
N ASP A 124 -21.18 5.75 -9.60
CA ASP A 124 -21.92 4.49 -9.75
C ASP A 124 -21.75 3.60 -8.51
N LEU A 125 -20.55 3.53 -7.95
CA LEU A 125 -20.30 2.79 -6.70
C LEU A 125 -21.12 3.36 -5.53
N ARG A 126 -21.16 4.69 -5.38
CA ARG A 126 -21.96 5.38 -4.33
C ARG A 126 -23.46 5.13 -4.48
N LYS A 127 -23.96 4.98 -5.70
CA LYS A 127 -25.37 4.64 -5.98
C LYS A 127 -25.70 3.17 -5.78
N ASN A 128 -24.69 2.30 -5.68
CA ASN A 128 -24.84 0.84 -5.59
C ASN A 128 -24.11 0.28 -4.34
N GLU A 129 -24.11 1.01 -3.22
CA GLU A 129 -23.42 0.58 -2.00
C GLU A 129 -23.94 -0.74 -1.43
N ASP A 130 -25.19 -1.08 -1.71
CA ASP A 130 -25.82 -2.35 -1.35
C ASP A 130 -25.09 -3.56 -1.97
N LYS A 131 -24.50 -3.39 -3.16
CA LYS A 131 -23.70 -4.42 -3.84
C LYS A 131 -22.27 -4.56 -3.32
N LEU A 132 -21.82 -3.61 -2.50
CA LEU A 132 -20.48 -3.61 -1.93
C LEU A 132 -20.44 -4.42 -0.64
N ASN A 133 -19.37 -5.20 -0.45
CA ASN A 133 -19.10 -5.78 0.85
C ASN A 133 -18.57 -4.73 1.84
N HIS A 134 -18.47 -5.10 3.12
CA HIS A 134 -18.03 -4.20 4.19
C HIS A 134 -16.69 -3.51 3.90
N HIS A 135 -15.66 -4.25 3.47
CA HIS A 135 -14.35 -3.68 3.13
C HIS A 135 -14.50 -2.67 1.98
N GLN A 136 -15.20 -3.03 0.91
CA GLN A 136 -15.41 -2.17 -0.25
C GLN A 136 -16.15 -0.87 0.10
N ARG A 137 -17.14 -0.91 0.99
CA ARG A 137 -17.84 0.29 1.47
C ARG A 137 -16.90 1.24 2.20
N ILE A 138 -16.06 0.74 3.11
CA ILE A 138 -15.06 1.57 3.79
C ILE A 138 -14.00 2.08 2.81
N GLY A 139 -13.58 1.24 1.85
CA GLY A 139 -12.67 1.63 0.78
C GLY A 139 -13.22 2.74 -0.12
N LEU A 140 -14.53 2.74 -0.37
CA LEU A 140 -15.23 3.79 -1.10
C LEU A 140 -15.35 5.07 -0.25
N LYS A 141 -15.75 4.93 1.02
CA LYS A 141 -15.91 6.03 1.99
C LYS A 141 -14.65 6.88 2.10
N TYR A 142 -13.47 6.24 2.14
CA TYR A 142 -12.18 6.92 2.30
C TYR A 142 -11.31 6.90 1.04
N PHE A 143 -11.91 6.78 -0.15
CA PHE A 143 -11.18 6.66 -1.41
C PHE A 143 -10.11 7.75 -1.58
N GLU A 144 -10.50 9.01 -1.41
CA GLU A 144 -9.62 10.18 -1.58
C GLU A 144 -8.55 10.27 -0.49
N ASP A 145 -8.87 9.84 0.74
CA ASP A 145 -7.95 9.88 1.87
C ASP A 145 -6.87 8.79 1.77
N PHE A 146 -7.25 7.60 1.30
CA PHE A 146 -6.32 6.48 1.10
C PHE A 146 -5.30 6.72 -0.04
N GLU A 147 -5.58 7.67 -0.94
CA GLU A 147 -4.62 8.07 -1.98
C GLU A 147 -3.61 9.13 -1.50
N LYS A 148 -3.87 9.76 -0.36
CA LYS A 148 -2.95 10.75 0.23
C LYS A 148 -1.81 10.04 0.96
N ARG A 149 -0.59 10.44 0.62
CA ARG A 149 0.62 10.06 1.37
C ARG A 149 0.56 10.60 2.80
N ILE A 150 1.20 9.91 3.73
CA ILE A 150 1.34 10.30 5.14
C ILE A 150 2.74 10.89 5.33
N PRO A 151 2.89 12.19 5.62
CA PRO A 151 4.17 12.79 5.99
C PRO A 151 4.84 12.05 7.16
N ARG A 152 6.18 12.02 7.17
CA ARG A 152 6.92 11.35 8.25
C ARG A 152 6.64 11.95 9.63
N GLU A 153 6.36 13.25 9.70
CA GLU A 153 5.96 13.93 10.95
C GLU A 153 4.64 13.39 11.50
N GLU A 154 3.60 13.25 10.66
CA GLU A 154 2.33 12.60 11.05
C GLU A 154 2.58 11.14 11.49
N MET A 155 3.43 10.39 10.78
CA MET A 155 3.77 9.01 11.18
C MET A 155 4.43 8.93 12.56
N LEU A 156 5.23 9.91 12.95
CA LEU A 156 5.84 9.97 14.29
C LEU A 156 4.77 10.21 15.36
N GLN A 157 3.81 11.11 15.12
CA GLN A 157 2.69 11.33 16.03
C GLN A 157 1.82 10.07 16.17
N MET A 158 1.53 9.40 15.06
CA MET A 158 0.80 8.12 15.06
C MET A 158 1.57 7.03 15.82
N GLN A 159 2.89 6.96 15.64
CA GLN A 159 3.77 6.05 16.39
C GLN A 159 3.68 6.29 17.89
N ASP A 160 3.76 7.55 18.33
CA ASP A 160 3.73 7.91 19.75
C ASP A 160 2.42 7.51 20.41
N ILE A 161 1.29 7.70 19.73
CA ILE A 161 -0.03 7.24 20.20
C ILE A 161 -0.04 5.72 20.36
N VAL A 162 0.31 4.98 19.29
CA VAL A 162 0.26 3.51 19.30
C VAL A 162 1.16 2.93 20.39
N LEU A 163 2.40 3.39 20.50
CA LEU A 163 3.34 2.88 21.50
C LEU A 163 2.88 3.19 22.93
N SER A 164 2.36 4.41 23.16
CA SER A 164 1.86 4.82 24.47
C SER A 164 0.64 4.01 24.92
N GLU A 165 -0.33 3.82 24.02
CA GLU A 165 -1.56 3.06 24.34
C GLU A 165 -1.30 1.57 24.51
N VAL A 166 -0.43 0.99 23.68
CA VAL A 166 -0.02 -0.42 23.83
C VAL A 166 0.68 -0.64 25.17
N LYS A 167 1.55 0.28 25.59
CA LYS A 167 2.26 0.19 26.87
C LYS A 167 1.33 0.36 28.09
N LYS A 168 0.23 1.12 27.96
CA LYS A 168 -0.80 1.25 29.02
C LYS A 168 -1.59 -0.03 29.23
N LEU A 169 -1.78 -0.85 28.19
CA LEU A 169 -2.47 -2.12 28.28
C LEU A 169 -1.62 -3.17 29.01
N ASP A 170 -0.39 -3.33 28.56
CA ASP A 170 0.60 -4.20 29.18
C ASP A 170 2.00 -3.70 28.83
N SER A 171 2.85 -3.55 29.84
CA SER A 171 4.24 -3.13 29.67
C SER A 171 5.11 -4.15 28.92
N GLU A 172 4.67 -5.41 28.82
CA GLU A 172 5.39 -6.48 28.13
C GLU A 172 5.16 -6.51 26.61
N TYR A 173 4.15 -5.79 26.13
CA TYR A 173 3.99 -5.57 24.70
C TYR A 173 5.17 -4.81 24.11
N ILE A 174 5.61 -5.26 22.93
CA ILE A 174 6.50 -4.49 22.08
C ILE A 174 5.80 -4.25 20.74
N ALA A 175 5.47 -2.99 20.49
CA ALA A 175 4.99 -2.51 19.20
C ALA A 175 6.15 -1.84 18.44
N THR A 176 6.33 -2.21 17.18
CA THR A 176 7.35 -1.64 16.29
C THR A 176 6.70 -1.20 14.98
N VAL A 177 6.81 0.09 14.66
CA VAL A 177 6.34 0.61 13.36
C VAL A 177 7.32 0.18 12.26
N CYS A 178 6.78 -0.46 11.22
CA CYS A 178 7.51 -1.14 10.15
C CYS A 178 7.35 -0.39 8.81
N GLY A 179 7.12 -1.10 7.71
CA GLY A 179 6.78 -0.48 6.43
C GLY A 179 7.87 0.42 5.84
N SER A 180 7.43 1.39 5.04
CA SER A 180 8.30 2.46 4.51
C SER A 180 8.89 3.34 5.61
N PHE A 181 8.18 3.49 6.72
CA PHE A 181 8.62 4.28 7.86
C PHE A 181 9.94 3.76 8.44
N ARG A 182 10.03 2.45 8.71
CA ARG A 182 11.27 1.78 9.19
C ARG A 182 12.40 1.79 8.15
N ARG A 183 12.08 1.91 6.86
CA ARG A 183 13.08 2.09 5.79
C ARG A 183 13.58 3.54 5.65
N GLY A 184 13.11 4.45 6.51
CA GLY A 184 13.54 5.85 6.50
C GLY A 184 12.88 6.71 5.44
N ALA A 185 11.70 6.34 4.91
CA ALA A 185 11.00 7.16 3.93
C ALA A 185 10.48 8.47 4.56
N GLU A 186 10.55 9.57 3.79
CA GLU A 186 10.01 10.90 4.16
C GLU A 186 8.47 10.95 4.17
N SER A 187 7.83 9.97 3.54
CA SER A 187 6.39 9.74 3.66
C SER A 187 6.08 8.23 3.59
N SER A 188 4.89 7.84 4.02
CA SER A 188 4.38 6.46 3.97
C SER A 188 3.01 6.40 3.30
N GLY A 189 2.58 5.21 2.87
CA GLY A 189 1.25 5.01 2.29
C GLY A 189 0.21 4.76 3.39
N ASP A 190 0.65 4.05 4.41
CA ASP A 190 -0.11 3.56 5.55
C ASP A 190 0.83 3.39 6.76
N MET A 191 0.25 2.99 7.89
CA MET A 191 0.99 2.61 9.08
C MET A 191 1.01 1.09 9.25
N ASP A 192 2.21 0.51 9.20
CA ASP A 192 2.43 -0.91 9.50
C ASP A 192 2.95 -1.06 10.93
N VAL A 193 2.29 -1.85 11.77
CA VAL A 193 2.72 -2.11 13.15
C VAL A 193 2.93 -3.61 13.36
N LEU A 194 4.14 -3.99 13.75
CA LEU A 194 4.44 -5.33 14.26
C LEU A 194 4.28 -5.33 15.77
N LEU A 195 3.48 -6.27 16.29
CA LEU A 195 3.20 -6.43 17.71
C LEU A 195 3.74 -7.78 18.20
N THR A 196 4.36 -7.79 19.38
CA THR A 196 4.78 -9.02 20.05
C THR A 196 4.51 -8.95 21.55
N HIS A 197 4.32 -10.10 22.17
CA HIS A 197 4.09 -10.28 23.61
C HIS A 197 4.77 -11.59 24.06
N PRO A 198 5.32 -11.68 25.28
CA PRO A 198 5.95 -12.92 25.78
C PRO A 198 5.00 -14.12 25.79
N ASP A 199 3.72 -13.92 26.09
CA ASP A 199 2.71 -15.01 26.08
C ASP A 199 2.37 -15.57 24.69
N PHE A 200 2.87 -14.97 23.61
CA PHE A 200 2.69 -15.48 22.26
C PHE A 200 4.03 -15.85 21.63
N THR A 201 4.35 -17.13 21.75
CA THR A 201 5.58 -17.75 21.22
C THR A 201 5.25 -18.76 20.11
N SER A 202 6.28 -19.21 19.39
CA SER A 202 6.14 -20.25 18.35
C SER A 202 5.66 -21.60 18.89
N GLU A 203 5.80 -21.82 20.20
CA GLU A 203 5.42 -23.05 20.89
C GLU A 203 4.04 -22.96 21.54
N SER A 204 3.40 -21.78 21.48
CA SER A 204 2.11 -21.54 22.12
C SER A 204 0.99 -22.31 21.41
N SER A 205 0.28 -23.17 22.14
CA SER A 205 -0.86 -23.94 21.62
C SER A 205 -2.15 -23.12 21.48
N LYS A 206 -2.23 -21.96 22.15
CA LYS A 206 -3.35 -21.03 22.09
C LYS A 206 -2.85 -19.65 21.64
N GLN A 207 -3.62 -18.99 20.79
CA GLN A 207 -3.40 -17.58 20.45
C GLN A 207 -4.17 -16.74 21.48
N PRO A 208 -3.47 -16.08 22.43
CA PRO A 208 -4.14 -15.16 23.33
C PRO A 208 -4.75 -14.00 22.54
N LYS A 209 -5.86 -13.42 23.04
CA LYS A 209 -6.60 -12.30 22.44
C LYS A 209 -5.81 -10.97 22.45
N LEU A 210 -4.49 -11.03 22.37
CA LEU A 210 -3.57 -9.91 22.49
C LEU A 210 -3.86 -8.81 21.46
N LEU A 211 -4.01 -9.20 20.19
CA LEU A 211 -4.34 -8.26 19.13
C LEU A 211 -5.72 -7.62 19.35
N HIS A 212 -6.68 -8.38 19.89
CA HIS A 212 -8.02 -7.87 20.16
C HIS A 212 -7.99 -6.75 21.19
N HIS A 213 -7.28 -6.94 22.31
CA HIS A 213 -7.14 -5.93 23.36
C HIS A 213 -6.47 -4.65 22.85
N VAL A 214 -5.41 -4.79 22.04
CA VAL A 214 -4.73 -3.63 21.43
C VAL A 214 -5.66 -2.86 20.50
N VAL A 215 -6.39 -3.55 19.63
CA VAL A 215 -7.36 -2.90 18.72
C VAL A 215 -8.47 -2.20 19.51
N GLU A 216 -9.02 -2.85 20.54
CA GLU A 216 -10.08 -2.29 21.38
C GLU A 216 -9.64 -1.02 22.12
N GLN A 217 -8.41 -0.99 22.65
CA GLN A 217 -7.86 0.21 23.29
C GLN A 217 -7.70 1.36 22.29
N LEU A 218 -7.18 1.09 21.09
CA LEU A 218 -7.01 2.11 20.07
C LEU A 218 -8.36 2.60 19.51
N GLN A 219 -9.40 1.76 19.51
CA GLN A 219 -10.78 2.18 19.22
C GLN A 219 -11.37 3.04 20.33
N LYS A 220 -11.11 2.69 21.60
CA LYS A 220 -11.61 3.42 22.78
C LYS A 220 -11.11 4.87 22.82
N ILE A 221 -9.88 5.12 22.36
CA ILE A 221 -9.33 6.48 22.26
C ILE A 221 -9.63 7.15 20.90
N HIS A 222 -10.52 6.57 20.09
CA HIS A 222 -10.90 7.04 18.75
C HIS A 222 -9.74 7.15 17.75
N PHE A 223 -8.60 6.49 18.01
CA PHE A 223 -7.50 6.44 17.05
C PHE A 223 -7.82 5.48 15.91
N ILE A 224 -8.34 4.27 16.19
CA ILE A 224 -8.91 3.39 15.17
C ILE A 224 -10.38 3.74 14.98
N THR A 225 -10.76 4.06 13.74
CA THR A 225 -12.11 4.54 13.38
C THR A 225 -12.95 3.47 12.68
N ASP A 226 -12.32 2.61 11.87
CA ASP A 226 -13.03 1.58 11.11
C ASP A 226 -12.19 0.29 10.98
N THR A 227 -12.86 -0.84 10.84
CA THR A 227 -12.24 -2.15 10.64
C THR A 227 -12.54 -2.65 9.23
N LEU A 228 -11.51 -3.06 8.47
CA LEU A 228 -11.69 -3.76 7.18
C LEU A 228 -11.74 -5.27 7.38
N SER A 229 -10.82 -5.80 8.20
CA SER A 229 -10.80 -7.20 8.62
C SER A 229 -10.06 -7.34 9.95
N LYS A 230 -10.50 -8.25 10.81
CA LYS A 230 -9.85 -8.56 12.09
C LYS A 230 -9.81 -10.08 12.26
N GLY A 231 -8.62 -10.63 12.45
CA GLY A 231 -8.40 -12.01 12.88
C GLY A 231 -7.47 -12.04 14.09
N GLU A 232 -7.04 -13.23 14.50
CA GLU A 232 -6.22 -13.40 15.72
C GLU A 232 -4.82 -12.77 15.61
N THR A 233 -4.19 -12.84 14.44
CA THR A 233 -2.81 -12.36 14.23
C THR A 233 -2.70 -11.17 13.30
N LYS A 234 -3.77 -10.76 12.64
CA LYS A 234 -3.75 -9.64 11.71
C LYS A 234 -5.02 -8.79 11.82
N PHE A 235 -4.83 -7.49 11.93
CA PHE A 235 -5.84 -6.47 11.82
C PHE A 235 -5.53 -5.59 10.60
N MET A 236 -6.57 -5.26 9.85
CA MET A 236 -6.54 -4.23 8.80
C MET A 236 -7.67 -3.26 9.07
N GLY A 237 -7.35 -1.98 9.22
CA GLY A 237 -8.37 -0.98 9.53
C GLY A 237 -8.00 0.43 9.08
N VAL A 238 -8.66 1.38 9.71
CA VAL A 238 -8.54 2.81 9.46
C VAL A 238 -8.26 3.50 10.78
N CYS A 239 -7.38 4.48 10.75
CA CYS A 239 -7.05 5.32 11.90
C CYS A 239 -7.00 6.79 11.51
N GLN A 240 -7.09 7.67 12.50
CA GLN A 240 -7.03 9.12 12.30
C GLN A 240 -6.28 9.75 13.46
N LEU A 241 -5.45 10.75 13.18
CA LEU A 241 -4.84 11.57 14.22
C LEU A 241 -5.90 12.49 14.83
N PRO A 242 -5.87 12.71 16.16
CA PRO A 242 -6.73 13.71 16.79
C PRO A 242 -6.35 15.09 16.26
N SER A 243 -7.36 15.91 15.96
CA SER A 243 -7.19 17.30 15.52
C SER A 243 -7.46 18.24 16.69
N LYS A 244 -6.77 19.38 16.75
CA LYS A 244 -7.09 20.41 17.76
C LYS A 244 -8.38 21.13 17.37
N ASN A 245 -9.04 21.74 18.36
CA ASN A 245 -10.22 22.56 18.10
C ASN A 245 -9.89 23.63 17.06
N ASP A 246 -10.78 23.79 16.07
CA ASP A 246 -10.69 24.70 14.92
C ASP A 246 -9.67 24.35 13.80
N GLU A 247 -8.94 23.24 13.92
CA GLU A 247 -8.11 22.73 12.83
C GLU A 247 -8.90 21.79 11.91
N LYS A 248 -8.58 21.82 10.60
CA LYS A 248 -9.11 20.87 9.63
C LYS A 248 -8.70 19.45 10.04
N GLU A 249 -9.67 18.53 10.05
CA GLU A 249 -9.41 17.13 10.39
C GLU A 249 -8.30 16.51 9.52
N TYR A 250 -7.46 15.69 10.16
CA TYR A 250 -6.49 14.86 9.45
C TYR A 250 -7.21 13.86 8.53
N PRO A 251 -6.63 13.54 7.35
CA PRO A 251 -7.15 12.47 6.52
C PRO A 251 -7.17 11.13 7.26
N HIS A 252 -8.17 10.30 6.99
CA HIS A 252 -8.21 8.92 7.48
C HIS A 252 -7.10 8.10 6.83
N ARG A 253 -6.37 7.33 7.62
CA ARG A 253 -5.18 6.57 7.19
C ARG A 253 -5.40 5.08 7.33
N ARG A 254 -4.90 4.31 6.37
CA ARG A 254 -4.82 2.85 6.49
C ARG A 254 -3.81 2.48 7.60
N ILE A 255 -4.19 1.50 8.40
CA ILE A 255 -3.33 0.88 9.41
C ILE A 255 -3.45 -0.64 9.34
N ASP A 256 -2.31 -1.32 9.38
CA ASP A 256 -2.20 -2.76 9.49
C ASP A 256 -1.41 -3.13 10.75
N ILE A 257 -2.00 -3.95 11.60
CA ILE A 257 -1.34 -4.45 12.82
C ILE A 257 -1.17 -5.96 12.68
N ARG A 258 0.07 -6.43 12.80
CA ARG A 258 0.42 -7.84 12.75
C ARG A 258 0.97 -8.29 14.09
N SER A 259 0.27 -9.21 14.74
CA SER A 259 0.84 -9.95 15.86
C SER A 259 1.75 -11.05 15.33
N SER A 260 2.96 -11.13 15.87
CA SER A 260 3.95 -12.17 15.57
C SER A 260 4.38 -12.85 16.85
N TRP A 261 4.62 -14.15 16.75
CA TRP A 261 5.21 -14.89 17.86
C TRP A 261 6.64 -14.43 18.11
N ARG A 262 7.06 -14.51 19.38
CA ARG A 262 8.49 -14.48 19.75
C ARG A 262 9.07 -15.89 19.68
N THR A 263 10.33 -15.99 19.27
CA THR A 263 11.11 -17.20 19.54
C THR A 263 11.39 -17.22 21.04
N PRO A 264 11.14 -18.33 21.75
CA PRO A 264 11.57 -18.47 23.14
C PRO A 264 13.06 -18.14 23.23
N ALA A 265 13.48 -17.42 24.28
CA ALA A 265 14.90 -17.29 24.55
C ALA A 265 15.45 -18.70 24.69
N SER A 266 16.45 -19.06 23.88
CA SER A 266 17.18 -20.31 24.09
C SER A 266 17.73 -20.26 25.51
N GLY A 267 17.22 -21.13 26.39
CA GLY A 267 17.73 -21.26 27.74
C GLY A 267 19.26 -21.39 27.70
N GLN A 268 19.93 -20.72 28.64
CA GLN A 268 21.37 -20.79 28.85
C GLN A 268 21.89 -22.23 28.87
#